data_AF-A0A6C0C500-F1
#
_entry.id   AF-A0A6C0C500-F1
#
_cell.length_a   1.000
_cell.length_b   1.000
_cell.length_c   1.000
_cell.angle_alpha   90.00
_cell.angle_beta   90.00
_cell.angle_gamma   90.00
#
_symmetry.space_group_name_H-M   'P 1'
#
loop_
_entity.id
_entity.type
_entity.pdbx_description
1 polymer ?
#
loop_
_entity_poly.entity_id
_entity_poly.type
_entity_poly.pdbx_seq_one_letter_code
_entity_poly.pdbx_strand_id
1 'polypeptide(L)'
;MENQKIDECVELKNIQYQTMLLNNKTNLTPSASINISNIDSYLDKERESNEKKPWSKLSSSSKLKKIKSYIIIYSEEETLSKDQQEKLFNYLRKLLERKKLQRIKDVVYDIELGTIKNIPGLIFNKLNSKFTIKKNEKGSSLKNLAPPKTIKKKKKKKKKKKEKVKRRKTQ
;
A
#
# COMPACT_ATOMS: atom_id res chain seq x y z
N MET A 1 5.95 -81.28 -1.50
CA MET A 1 5.59 -79.94 -0.99
C MET A 1 5.85 -78.95 -2.11
N GLU A 2 4.82 -78.61 -2.87
CA GLU A 2 4.90 -77.66 -3.99
C GLU A 2 5.12 -76.24 -3.47
N ASN A 3 6.23 -75.63 -3.86
CA ASN A 3 6.44 -74.20 -3.67
C ASN A 3 5.57 -73.44 -4.68
N GLN A 4 4.45 -72.90 -4.22
CA GLN A 4 3.68 -71.91 -4.94
C GLN A 4 4.56 -70.66 -5.13
N LYS A 5 5.12 -70.49 -6.33
CA LYS A 5 5.57 -69.16 -6.77
C LYS A 5 4.31 -68.31 -6.89
N ILE A 6 4.06 -67.50 -5.88
CA ILE A 6 3.11 -66.39 -5.96
C ILE A 6 3.72 -65.46 -7.00
N ASP A 7 3.27 -65.57 -8.25
CA ASP A 7 3.59 -64.61 -9.30
C ASP A 7 3.04 -63.26 -8.85
N GLU A 8 3.89 -62.49 -8.17
CA GLU A 8 3.61 -61.11 -7.81
C GLU A 8 3.14 -60.38 -9.06
N CYS A 9 1.89 -59.93 -9.03
CA CYS A 9 1.25 -59.23 -10.13
C CYS A 9 2.18 -58.12 -10.64
N VAL A 10 2.49 -58.15 -11.93
CA VAL A 10 3.40 -57.17 -12.56
C VAL A 10 2.91 -55.74 -12.33
N GLU A 11 1.60 -55.53 -12.23
CA GLU A 11 1.01 -54.25 -11.86
C GLU A 11 1.42 -53.79 -10.46
N LEU A 12 1.51 -54.70 -9.48
CA LEU A 12 1.98 -54.37 -8.12
C LEU A 12 3.45 -53.93 -8.13
N LYS A 13 4.31 -54.60 -8.90
CA LYS A 13 5.72 -54.18 -9.07
C LYS A 13 5.82 -52.81 -9.73
N ASN A 14 4.97 -52.53 -10.72
CA ASN A 14 4.94 -51.25 -11.40
C ASN A 14 4.47 -50.12 -10.48
N ILE A 15 3.42 -50.36 -9.67
CA ILE A 15 2.92 -49.39 -8.68
C ILE A 15 3.97 -49.14 -7.58
N GLN A 16 4.63 -50.19 -7.09
CA GLN A 16 5.68 -50.06 -6.08
C GLN A 16 6.87 -49.26 -6.63
N TYR A 17 7.28 -49.51 -7.87
CA TYR A 17 8.36 -48.79 -8.53
C TYR A 17 8.01 -47.32 -8.79
N GLN A 18 6.79 -47.02 -9.26
CA GLN A 18 6.31 -45.65 -9.41
C GLN A 18 6.29 -44.91 -8.06
N THR A 19 5.81 -45.55 -7.00
CA THR A 19 5.79 -45.00 -5.64
C THR A 19 7.20 -44.70 -5.13
N MET A 20 8.15 -45.62 -5.37
CA MET A 20 9.55 -45.45 -4.99
C MET A 20 10.22 -44.28 -5.73
N LEU A 21 9.99 -44.12 -7.04
CA LEU A 21 10.51 -43.01 -7.84
C LEU A 21 9.96 -41.65 -7.40
N LEU A 22 8.68 -41.60 -7.00
CA LEU A 22 8.02 -40.40 -6.50
C LEU A 22 8.55 -39.99 -5.12
N ASN A 23 8.71 -40.97 -4.22
CA ASN A 23 9.19 -40.72 -2.85
C ASN A 23 10.67 -40.35 -2.79
N ASN A 24 11.50 -40.79 -3.76
CA ASN A 24 12.94 -40.45 -3.79
C ASN A 24 13.21 -38.98 -4.23
N LYS A 25 12.21 -38.28 -4.79
CA LYS A 25 12.32 -36.84 -5.10
C LYS A 25 11.90 -35.94 -3.95
N THR A 26 11.22 -36.49 -2.95
CA THR A 26 10.98 -35.79 -1.70
C THR A 26 12.03 -36.22 -0.70
N ASN A 27 13.06 -35.38 -0.52
CA ASN A 27 13.85 -35.35 0.71
C ASN A 27 12.98 -34.91 1.91
N LEU A 28 11.80 -35.51 2.07
CA LEU A 28 11.03 -35.48 3.30
C LEU A 28 11.55 -36.67 4.10
N THR A 29 12.75 -36.52 4.64
CA THR A 29 13.15 -37.31 5.79
C THR A 29 12.01 -37.22 6.81
N PRO A 30 11.38 -38.32 7.25
CA PRO A 30 10.58 -38.30 8.47
C PRO A 30 11.57 -38.29 9.65
N SER A 31 12.38 -37.24 9.73
CA SER A 31 13.39 -37.04 10.77
C SER A 31 13.46 -35.56 11.10
N ALA A 32 12.37 -35.10 11.67
CA ALA A 32 12.45 -34.56 13.00
C ALA A 32 11.12 -34.96 13.63
N SER A 33 11.15 -35.56 14.81
CA SER A 33 10.05 -35.32 15.73
C SER A 33 9.74 -33.83 15.62
N ILE A 34 8.48 -33.48 15.35
CA ILE A 34 8.02 -32.09 15.41
C ILE A 34 8.20 -31.69 16.88
N ASN A 35 9.44 -31.36 17.23
CA ASN A 35 9.84 -30.98 18.55
C ASN A 35 9.19 -29.63 18.73
N ILE A 36 8.38 -29.50 19.77
CA ILE A 36 7.66 -28.26 20.12
C ILE A 36 8.61 -27.04 20.04
N SER A 37 9.87 -27.22 20.42
CA SER A 37 10.95 -26.22 20.26
C SER A 37 11.21 -25.73 18.82
N ASN A 38 11.12 -26.60 17.81
CA ASN A 38 11.24 -26.21 16.41
C ASN A 38 10.03 -25.40 15.93
N ILE A 39 8.83 -25.72 16.44
CA ILE A 39 7.62 -24.92 16.17
C ILE A 39 7.77 -23.55 16.82
N ASP A 40 8.16 -23.49 18.09
CA ASP A 40 8.33 -22.22 18.80
C ASP A 40 9.35 -21.32 18.09
N SER A 41 10.51 -21.87 17.69
CA SER A 41 11.52 -21.13 16.92
C SER A 41 10.97 -20.61 15.58
N TYR A 42 10.12 -21.39 14.91
CA TYR A 42 9.48 -20.96 13.67
C TYR A 42 8.47 -19.82 13.91
N LEU A 43 7.64 -19.95 14.95
CA LEU A 43 6.65 -18.93 15.32
C LEU A 43 7.33 -17.61 15.76
N ASP A 44 8.46 -17.68 16.47
CA ASP A 44 9.24 -16.51 16.85
C ASP A 44 9.84 -15.80 15.63
N LYS A 45 10.39 -16.56 14.68
CA LYS A 45 10.89 -16.01 13.41
C LYS A 45 9.76 -15.36 12.60
N GLU A 46 8.58 -15.97 12.55
CA GLU A 46 7.41 -15.36 11.89
C GLU A 46 6.94 -14.09 12.60
N ARG A 47 6.91 -14.07 13.94
CA ARG A 47 6.60 -12.88 14.72
C ARG A 47 7.57 -11.75 14.43
N GLU A 48 8.87 -12.03 14.50
CA GLU A 48 9.92 -11.04 14.26
C GLU A 48 9.85 -10.49 12.82
N SER A 49 9.63 -11.38 11.85
CA SER A 49 9.38 -11.00 10.45
C SER A 49 8.11 -10.15 10.31
N ASN A 50 7.08 -10.40 11.11
CA ASN A 50 5.84 -9.63 11.10
C ASN A 50 5.98 -8.24 11.73
N GLU A 51 6.85 -8.08 12.72
CA GLU A 51 7.15 -6.81 13.37
C GLU A 51 7.96 -5.88 12.45
N LYS A 52 8.93 -6.43 11.71
CA LYS A 52 9.80 -5.67 10.80
C LYS A 52 9.16 -5.37 9.43
N LYS A 53 7.83 -5.48 9.30
CA LYS A 53 7.14 -5.23 8.03
C LYS A 53 7.04 -3.72 7.74
N PRO A 54 7.26 -3.30 6.49
CA PRO A 54 7.03 -1.91 6.11
C PRO A 54 5.54 -1.56 6.18
N TRP A 55 5.24 -0.27 6.42
CA TRP A 55 3.88 0.25 6.62
C TRP A 55 2.88 -0.21 5.54
N SER A 56 3.30 -0.28 4.27
CA SER A 56 2.43 -0.73 3.17
C SER A 56 1.96 -2.19 3.32
N LYS A 57 2.80 -3.06 3.90
CA LYS A 57 2.52 -4.50 4.09
C LYS A 57 1.81 -4.84 5.40
N LEU A 58 1.65 -3.87 6.32
CA LEU A 58 0.92 -4.11 7.56
C LEU A 58 -0.59 -4.26 7.30
N SER A 59 -1.22 -5.16 8.05
CA SER A 59 -2.69 -5.34 8.02
C SER A 59 -3.40 -4.11 8.59
N SER A 60 -4.67 -3.90 8.20
CA SER A 60 -5.48 -2.79 8.73
C SER A 60 -5.58 -2.81 10.26
N SER A 61 -5.65 -4.01 10.85
CA SER A 61 -5.70 -4.20 12.31
C SER A 61 -4.39 -3.79 12.97
N SER A 62 -3.23 -4.19 12.43
CA SER A 62 -1.93 -3.79 12.95
C SER A 62 -1.72 -2.28 12.84
N LYS A 63 -2.11 -1.67 11.71
CA LYS A 63 -2.07 -0.22 11.51
C LYS A 63 -2.90 0.53 12.55
N LEU A 64 -4.11 0.03 12.84
CA LEU A 64 -4.99 0.64 13.84
C LEU A 64 -4.38 0.60 15.25
N LYS A 65 -3.76 -0.52 15.64
CA LYS A 65 -3.04 -0.63 16.92
C LYS A 65 -1.92 0.41 17.03
N LYS A 66 -1.10 0.53 15.97
CA LYS A 66 0.00 1.52 15.94
C LYS A 66 -0.50 2.96 15.93
N ILE A 67 -1.61 3.25 15.24
CA ILE A 67 -2.28 4.57 15.30
C ILE A 67 -2.73 4.89 16.73
N LYS A 68 -3.29 3.92 17.45
CA LYS A 68 -3.70 4.14 18.85
C LYS A 68 -2.50 4.49 19.72
N SER A 69 -1.39 3.77 19.59
CA SER A 69 -0.14 4.07 20.29
C SER A 69 0.41 5.46 19.93
N TYR A 70 0.36 5.83 18.65
CA TYR A 70 0.78 7.15 18.19
C TYR A 70 -0.02 8.29 18.84
N ILE A 71 -1.35 8.15 18.94
CA ILE A 71 -2.18 9.20 19.53
C ILE A 71 -1.88 9.39 21.01
N ILE A 72 -1.53 8.33 21.73
CA ILE A 72 -1.14 8.43 23.15
C ILE A 72 0.12 9.30 23.28
N ILE A 73 1.17 8.97 22.51
CA ILE A 73 2.43 9.73 22.48
C ILE A 73 2.16 11.19 22.06
N TYR A 74 1.38 11.38 21.00
CA TYR A 74 1.03 12.70 20.49
C TYR A 74 0.19 13.53 21.50
N SER A 75 -0.66 12.88 22.29
CA SER A 75 -1.46 13.51 23.33
C SER A 75 -0.62 13.98 24.51
N GLU A 76 0.45 13.25 24.83
CA GLU A 76 1.43 13.65 25.85
C GLU A 76 2.24 14.86 25.38
N GLU A 77 2.66 14.88 24.10
CA GLU A 77 3.43 15.98 23.52
C GLU A 77 2.62 17.28 23.36
N GLU A 78 1.40 17.22 22.84
CA GLU A 78 0.58 18.42 22.56
C GLU A 78 -0.43 18.74 23.68
N THR A 79 -0.43 17.99 24.79
CA THR A 79 -1.36 18.13 25.93
C THR A 79 -2.85 18.13 25.52
N LEU A 80 -3.23 17.20 24.64
CA LEU A 80 -4.61 17.10 24.16
C LEU A 80 -5.56 16.57 25.24
N SER A 81 -6.79 17.07 25.27
CA SER A 81 -7.86 16.53 26.11
C SER A 81 -8.33 15.17 25.58
N LYS A 82 -8.86 14.32 26.46
CA LYS A 82 -9.38 12.98 26.14
C LYS A 82 -10.41 13.00 25.00
N ASP A 83 -11.29 14.00 24.97
CA ASP A 83 -12.28 14.19 23.90
C ASP A 83 -11.61 14.44 22.53
N GLN A 84 -10.51 15.20 22.49
CA GLN A 84 -9.77 15.46 21.26
C GLN A 84 -9.01 14.22 20.79
N GLN A 85 -8.47 13.42 21.72
CA GLN A 85 -7.86 12.12 21.43
C GLN A 85 -8.86 11.16 20.77
N GLU A 86 -10.09 11.05 21.28
CA GLU A 86 -11.12 10.20 20.67
C GLU A 86 -11.55 10.70 19.28
N LYS A 87 -11.69 12.02 19.12
CA LYS A 87 -11.97 12.64 17.82
C LYS A 87 -10.86 12.35 16.81
N LEU A 88 -9.60 12.46 17.22
CA LEU A 88 -8.45 12.14 16.39
C LEU A 88 -8.41 10.65 16.03
N PHE A 89 -8.67 9.76 16.99
CA PHE A 89 -8.72 8.32 16.75
C PHE A 89 -9.80 7.95 15.74
N ASN A 90 -11.02 8.45 15.94
CA ASN A 90 -12.13 8.24 15.02
C ASN A 90 -11.84 8.81 13.62
N TYR A 91 -11.18 9.96 13.55
CA TYR A 91 -10.76 10.56 12.28
C TYR A 91 -9.72 9.69 11.55
N LEU A 92 -8.65 9.28 12.22
CA LEU A 92 -7.60 8.44 11.65
C LEU A 92 -8.13 7.06 11.24
N ARG A 93 -9.05 6.49 12.02
CA ARG A 93 -9.76 5.26 11.65
C ARG A 93 -10.54 5.44 10.34
N LYS A 94 -11.33 6.50 10.21
CA LYS A 94 -12.05 6.82 8.96
C LYS A 94 -11.10 7.03 7.78
N LEU A 95 -9.93 7.63 8.00
CA LEU A 95 -8.92 7.79 6.95
C LEU A 95 -8.31 6.45 6.50
N LEU A 96 -8.11 5.52 7.44
CA LEU A 96 -7.63 4.18 7.16
C LEU A 96 -8.65 3.38 6.33
N GLU A 97 -9.93 3.45 6.71
CA GLU A 97 -11.04 2.83 5.98
C GLU A 97 -11.16 3.40 4.55
N ARG A 98 -10.95 4.71 4.38
CA ARG A 98 -10.93 5.39 3.07
C ARG A 98 -9.64 5.17 2.27
N LYS A 99 -8.75 4.28 2.72
CA LYS A 99 -7.46 3.95 2.09
C LYS A 99 -6.51 5.15 1.92
N LYS A 100 -6.67 6.22 2.70
CA LYS A 100 -5.86 7.45 2.57
C LYS A 100 -4.49 7.38 3.25
N LEU A 101 -4.31 6.45 4.19
CA LEU A 101 -3.07 6.24 4.95
C LEU A 101 -2.39 4.92 4.58
N GLN A 102 -2.59 4.40 3.37
CA GLN A 102 -2.02 3.10 2.98
C GLN A 102 -0.58 3.18 2.47
N ARG A 103 -0.17 4.33 1.94
CA ARG A 103 1.14 4.46 1.28
C ARG A 103 2.19 4.91 2.28
N ILE A 104 3.43 4.51 2.02
CA ILE A 104 4.62 4.90 2.80
C ILE A 104 4.80 6.42 2.82
N LYS A 105 4.39 7.14 1.75
CA LYS A 105 4.49 8.61 1.68
C LYS A 105 3.50 9.33 2.59
N ASP A 106 2.43 8.66 3.01
CA ASP A 106 1.36 9.27 3.80
C ASP A 106 1.61 9.13 5.31
N VAL A 107 2.59 8.32 5.73
CA VAL A 107 2.91 8.03 7.15
C VAL A 107 4.42 7.84 7.31
N VAL A 108 5.04 8.59 8.23
CA VAL A 108 6.44 8.38 8.62
C VAL A 108 6.47 7.31 9.68
N TYR A 109 6.73 6.08 9.26
CA TYR A 109 6.79 4.89 10.10
C TYR A 109 8.23 4.45 10.33
N ASP A 110 8.58 4.18 11.59
CA ASP A 110 9.84 3.55 11.95
C ASP A 110 9.65 2.03 12.02
N ILE A 111 10.42 1.30 11.23
CA ILE A 111 10.35 -0.16 11.15
C ILE A 111 11.08 -0.80 12.33
N GLU A 112 12.12 -0.15 12.87
CA GLU A 112 12.94 -0.71 13.95
C GLU A 112 12.22 -0.60 15.29
N LEU A 113 11.68 0.57 15.61
CA LEU A 113 10.86 0.79 16.81
C LEU A 113 9.43 0.27 16.63
N GLY A 114 9.02 0.07 15.39
CA GLY A 114 7.67 -0.31 15.04
C GLY A 114 6.63 0.76 15.41
N THR A 115 7.00 2.03 15.52
CA THR A 115 6.13 3.15 15.92
C THR A 115 5.94 4.14 14.77
N ILE A 116 4.81 4.85 14.77
CA ILE A 116 4.59 5.96 13.83
C ILE A 116 5.27 7.18 14.45
N LYS A 117 6.19 7.82 13.72
CA LYS A 117 6.86 9.05 14.16
C LYS A 117 6.01 10.27 13.88
N ASN A 118 5.44 10.34 12.68
CA ASN A 118 4.64 11.49 12.25
C ASN A 118 3.67 11.08 11.14
N ILE A 119 2.53 11.76 11.06
CA ILE A 119 1.58 11.68 9.95
C ILE A 119 1.66 13.00 9.16
N PRO A 120 2.39 13.04 8.03
CA PRO A 120 2.52 14.22 7.21
C PRO A 120 1.16 14.80 6.79
N GLY A 121 1.02 16.11 6.93
CA GLY A 121 -0.19 16.84 6.53
C GLY A 121 -1.34 16.77 7.52
N LEU A 122 -1.16 16.15 8.70
CA LEU A 122 -2.10 16.28 9.81
C LEU A 122 -2.09 17.74 10.30
N ILE A 123 -3.25 18.39 10.22
CA ILE A 123 -3.45 19.78 10.65
C ILE A 123 -4.63 19.80 11.61
N PHE A 124 -4.38 20.34 12.81
CA PHE A 124 -5.43 20.63 13.78
C PHE A 124 -5.91 22.06 13.63
N ASN A 125 -7.19 22.24 13.30
CA ASN A 125 -7.82 23.55 13.30
C ASN A 125 -8.38 23.84 14.70
N LYS A 126 -7.67 24.66 15.48
CA LYS A 126 -8.06 25.06 16.85
C LYS A 126 -9.45 25.74 16.89
N LEU A 127 -9.80 26.52 15.87
CA LEU A 127 -11.07 27.27 15.83
C LEU A 127 -12.28 26.35 15.71
N ASN A 128 -12.16 25.29 14.90
CA ASN A 128 -13.26 24.36 14.65
C ASN A 128 -13.12 23.04 15.42
N SER A 129 -12.04 22.87 16.21
CA SER A 129 -11.66 21.60 16.86
C SER A 129 -11.75 20.39 15.90
N LYS A 130 -11.25 20.58 14.68
CA LYS A 130 -11.32 19.59 13.59
C LYS A 130 -9.92 19.21 13.11
N PHE A 131 -9.70 17.90 13.02
CA PHE A 131 -8.51 17.32 12.40
C PHE A 131 -8.73 17.18 10.90
N THR A 132 -7.76 17.63 10.12
CA THR A 132 -7.78 17.53 8.66
C THR A 132 -6.43 17.02 8.15
N ILE A 133 -6.45 16.26 7.06
CA ILE A 133 -5.23 15.83 6.37
C ILE A 133 -5.10 16.58 5.03
N LYS A 134 -4.11 17.47 4.94
CA LYS A 134 -3.79 18.17 3.69
C LYS A 134 -2.92 17.26 2.83
N LYS A 135 -3.32 17.06 1.59
CA LYS A 135 -2.51 16.28 0.64
C LYS A 135 -1.32 17.12 0.22
N ASN A 136 -0.12 16.55 0.26
CA ASN A 136 1.05 17.19 -0.35
C ASN A 136 0.75 17.37 -1.84
N GLU A 137 0.80 18.61 -2.32
CA GLU A 137 0.52 18.92 -3.71
C GLU A 137 1.48 18.12 -4.58
N LYS A 138 0.94 17.24 -5.43
CA LYS A 138 1.72 16.62 -6.48
C LYS A 138 2.08 17.76 -7.42
N GLY A 139 3.38 18.07 -7.56
CA GLY A 139 3.85 19.00 -8.60
C GLY A 139 3.14 18.66 -9.91
N SER A 140 2.36 19.61 -10.43
CA SER A 140 1.41 19.33 -11.50
C SER A 140 2.16 18.74 -12.70
N SER A 141 1.85 17.50 -13.09
CA SER A 141 2.41 16.87 -14.30
C SER A 141 2.23 17.76 -15.54
N LEU A 142 1.23 18.64 -15.53
CA LEU A 142 0.98 19.68 -16.55
C LEU A 142 2.20 20.56 -16.87
N LYS A 143 3.15 20.76 -15.94
CA LYS A 143 4.39 21.54 -16.20
C LYS A 143 5.41 20.76 -17.03
N ASN A 144 5.32 19.43 -16.98
CA ASN A 144 6.18 18.50 -17.71
C ASN A 144 5.50 17.91 -18.94
N LEU A 145 4.22 18.26 -19.19
CA LEU A 145 3.56 17.94 -20.43
C LEU A 145 4.11 18.87 -21.53
N ALA A 146 4.35 18.30 -22.71
CA ALA A 146 4.68 19.09 -23.88
C ALA A 146 3.60 20.15 -24.10
N PRO A 147 3.98 21.41 -24.45
CA PRO A 147 3.01 22.46 -24.72
C PRO A 147 1.98 21.98 -25.74
N PRO A 148 0.68 22.28 -25.55
CA PRO A 148 -0.33 21.91 -26.53
C PRO A 148 0.06 22.48 -27.88
N LYS A 149 0.17 21.60 -28.91
CA LYS A 149 0.51 22.01 -30.27
C LYS A 149 -0.49 23.05 -30.73
N THR A 150 -0.08 24.32 -30.73
CA THR A 150 -0.87 25.40 -31.31
C THR A 150 -0.89 25.17 -32.82
N ILE A 151 -1.95 24.52 -33.33
CA ILE A 151 -2.22 24.48 -34.75
C ILE A 151 -2.46 25.94 -35.17
N LYS A 152 -1.43 26.59 -35.69
CA LYS A 152 -1.52 27.94 -36.27
C LYS A 152 -2.49 27.85 -37.44
N LYS A 153 -3.77 28.11 -37.20
CA LYS A 153 -4.74 28.37 -38.27
C LYS A 153 -4.18 29.56 -39.06
N LYS A 154 -3.65 29.30 -40.26
CA LYS A 154 -3.18 30.34 -41.18
C LYS A 154 -4.33 31.32 -41.37
N LYS A 155 -4.22 32.51 -40.78
CA LYS A 155 -5.16 33.61 -41.04
C LYS A 155 -5.10 33.91 -42.54
N LYS A 156 -6.12 33.53 -43.31
CA LYS A 156 -6.30 33.96 -44.71
C LYS A 156 -6.32 35.48 -44.70
N LYS A 157 -5.27 36.14 -45.21
CA LYS A 157 -5.25 37.59 -45.42
C LYS A 157 -6.34 37.94 -46.43
N LYS A 158 -7.46 38.49 -45.99
CA LYS A 158 -8.44 39.14 -46.89
C LYS A 158 -7.78 40.40 -47.46
N LYS A 159 -7.50 40.44 -48.77
CA LYS A 159 -7.13 41.66 -49.50
C LYS A 159 -8.31 42.65 -49.41
N LYS A 160 -8.15 43.76 -48.70
CA LYS A 160 -9.09 44.89 -48.75
C LYS A 160 -8.90 45.62 -50.08
N LYS A 161 -9.89 45.54 -50.98
CA LYS A 161 -10.02 46.43 -52.14
C LYS A 161 -10.47 47.80 -51.60
N LYS A 162 -9.65 48.85 -51.78
CA LYS A 162 -10.03 50.23 -51.44
C LYS A 162 -10.92 50.76 -52.55
N GLU A 163 -12.19 51.01 -52.25
CA GLU A 163 -13.09 51.76 -53.12
C GLU A 163 -13.22 53.18 -52.56
N LYS A 164 -12.76 54.16 -53.33
CA LYS A 164 -12.90 55.59 -53.02
C LYS A 164 -14.30 56.02 -53.45
N VAL A 165 -15.15 56.43 -52.53
CA VAL A 165 -16.37 57.19 -52.86
C VAL A 165 -16.34 58.55 -52.14
N LYS A 166 -16.51 59.59 -52.96
CA LYS A 166 -16.45 61.02 -52.66
C LYS A 166 -17.43 61.45 -51.56
N ARG A 167 -16.94 62.30 -50.66
CA ARG A 167 -17.73 63.13 -49.75
C ARG A 167 -18.69 64.04 -50.55
N ARG A 168 -19.98 64.03 -50.22
CA ARG A 168 -20.88 65.17 -50.44
C ARG A 168 -20.93 65.97 -49.13
N LYS A 169 -20.66 67.28 -49.24
CA LYS A 169 -20.73 68.26 -48.15
C LYS A 169 -22.20 68.57 -47.84
N THR A 170 -22.50 68.70 -46.55
CA THR A 170 -23.69 69.37 -46.02
C THR A 170 -23.59 70.88 -46.22
N GLN A 171 -24.71 71.48 -46.63
CA GLN A 171 -25.32 72.68 -46.04
C GLN A 171 -26.82 72.58 -46.25
#